data_AF-A0A1Y2XA51-F1
#
_entry.id   AF-A0A1Y2XA51-F1
#
_cell.length_a   1.000
_cell.length_b   1.000
_cell.length_c   1.000
_cell.angle_alpha   90.00
_cell.angle_beta   90.00
_cell.angle_gamma   90.00
#
_symmetry.space_group_name_H-M   'P 1'
#
loop_
_entity.id
_entity.type
_entity.pdbx_description
1 polymer ?
#
loop_
_entity_poly.entity_id
_entity_poly.type
_entity_poly.pdbx_seq_one_letter_code
_entity_poly.pdbx_strand_id
1 'polypeptide(L)'
;MHFSILAFATFVFGQEILPVDTWTLFNSSIACDLETCQYNFFTYKHNSRETSECFLKLTGTPSTRSLFVDQTCQPDAQHTLTVSWAPDQSVILCIADIHENSNAFYGFEMWEIGENRIAPNKTEYVWRAGEVPPLSTTLTRPAIASQ
;
A
#
# COMPACT_ATOMS: atom_id res chain seq x y z
N MET A 1 60.00 9.43 16.75
CA MET A 1 59.02 9.96 15.79
C MET A 1 57.78 9.08 15.86
N HIS A 2 56.68 9.59 16.42
CA HIS A 2 55.40 8.89 16.50
C HIS A 2 54.56 9.23 15.26
N PHE A 3 54.06 8.21 14.57
CA PHE A 3 53.08 8.36 13.49
C PHE A 3 51.67 8.35 14.11
N SER A 4 50.98 9.48 14.07
CA SER A 4 49.54 9.53 14.36
C SER A 4 48.78 9.25 13.07
N ILE A 5 48.13 8.08 13.02
CA ILE A 5 47.14 7.76 12.00
C ILE A 5 45.83 8.44 12.43
N LEU A 6 45.44 9.52 11.75
CA LEU A 6 44.07 10.03 11.84
C LEU A 6 43.16 9.05 11.09
N ALA A 7 42.40 8.26 11.84
CA ALA A 7 41.26 7.53 11.29
C ALA A 7 40.15 8.54 10.98
N PHE A 8 39.97 8.87 9.69
CA PHE A 8 38.78 9.55 9.21
C PHE A 8 37.62 8.55 9.26
N ALA A 9 36.81 8.61 10.32
CA ALA A 9 35.50 7.97 10.32
C ALA A 9 34.57 8.80 9.43
N THR A 10 34.40 8.39 8.18
CA THR A 10 33.31 8.89 7.33
C THR A 10 32.01 8.30 7.85
N PHE A 11 31.26 9.07 8.64
CA PHE A 11 29.87 8.76 8.96
C PHE A 11 29.03 9.06 7.72
N VAL A 12 28.62 8.01 7.00
CA VAL A 12 27.51 8.11 6.06
C VAL A 12 26.25 8.15 6.91
N PHE A 13 25.72 9.34 7.18
CA PHE A 13 24.36 9.48 7.71
C PHE A 13 23.41 9.01 6.61
N GLY A 14 22.97 7.75 6.67
CA GLY A 14 21.74 7.36 5.99
C GLY A 14 20.61 8.15 6.63
N GLN A 15 19.87 8.94 5.85
CA GLN A 15 18.64 9.54 6.33
C GLN A 15 17.70 8.42 6.77
N GLU A 16 17.27 8.46 8.02
CA GLU A 16 16.21 7.58 8.51
C GLU A 16 14.91 8.01 7.83
N ILE A 17 14.36 7.12 7.01
CA ILE A 17 13.06 7.33 6.38
C ILE A 17 12.00 6.92 7.39
N LEU A 18 11.17 7.88 7.79
CA LEU A 18 10.10 7.67 8.75
C LEU A 18 8.73 7.72 8.05
N PRO A 19 7.74 6.93 8.51
CA PRO A 19 6.39 7.03 7.99
C PRO A 19 5.81 8.42 8.28
N VAL A 20 5.04 8.96 7.35
CA VAL A 20 4.42 10.29 7.45
C VAL A 20 3.02 10.25 8.03
N ASP A 21 2.36 9.09 7.99
CA ASP A 21 1.04 8.84 8.56
C ASP A 21 0.84 7.33 8.75
N THR A 22 -0.32 6.95 9.27
CA THR A 22 -0.84 5.60 9.30
C THR A 22 -2.25 5.65 8.74
N TRP A 23 -2.59 4.73 7.83
CA TRP A 23 -3.92 4.65 7.24
C TRP A 23 -4.57 3.31 7.53
N THR A 24 -5.89 3.31 7.73
CA THR A 24 -6.68 2.08 7.92
C THR A 24 -7.65 1.89 6.76
N LEU A 25 -7.57 0.74 6.11
CA LEU A 25 -8.59 0.24 5.20
C LEU A 25 -9.72 -0.44 5.97
N PHE A 26 -10.95 0.00 5.74
CA PHE A 26 -12.14 -0.56 6.38
C PHE A 26 -13.33 -0.64 5.42
N ASN A 27 -14.36 -1.37 5.83
CA ASN A 27 -15.60 -1.57 5.06
C ASN A 27 -15.36 -1.86 3.57
N SER A 28 -14.38 -2.72 3.30
CA SER A 28 -13.79 -2.89 1.97
C SER A 28 -14.28 -4.17 1.30
N SER A 29 -14.38 -4.16 -0.03
CA SER A 29 -14.81 -5.30 -0.83
C SER A 29 -14.09 -5.39 -2.17
N ILE A 30 -13.88 -6.63 -2.60
CA ILE A 30 -13.41 -6.99 -3.93
C ILE A 30 -14.42 -7.98 -4.48
N ALA A 31 -15.13 -7.61 -5.53
CA ALA A 31 -16.15 -8.44 -6.18
C ALA A 31 -15.79 -8.62 -7.66
N CYS A 32 -15.46 -9.85 -8.06
CA CYS A 32 -15.09 -10.16 -9.43
C CYS A 32 -16.13 -11.07 -10.09
N ASP A 33 -16.49 -10.74 -11.33
CA ASP A 33 -17.20 -11.62 -12.25
C ASP A 33 -16.23 -12.18 -13.31
N LEU A 34 -16.75 -12.78 -14.39
CA LEU A 34 -15.93 -13.39 -15.45
C LEU A 34 -15.21 -12.37 -16.36
N GLU A 35 -15.53 -11.08 -16.26
CA GLU A 35 -15.03 -10.05 -17.16
C GLU A 35 -14.55 -8.78 -16.43
N THR A 36 -14.99 -8.55 -15.21
CA THR A 36 -14.75 -7.32 -14.45
C THR A 36 -14.54 -7.58 -12.96
N CYS A 37 -13.75 -6.72 -12.33
CA CYS A 37 -13.61 -6.65 -10.88
C CYS A 37 -14.00 -5.28 -10.38
N GLN A 38 -14.83 -5.25 -9.34
CA GLN A 38 -15.19 -4.08 -8.59
C GLN A 38 -14.41 -4.05 -7.29
N TYR A 39 -13.88 -2.87 -6.98
CA TYR A 39 -13.08 -2.57 -5.82
C TYR A 39 -13.76 -1.42 -5.08
N ASN A 40 -14.08 -1.62 -3.81
CA ASN A 40 -14.63 -0.58 -2.95
C ASN A 40 -13.85 -0.57 -1.63
N PHE A 41 -13.28 0.57 -1.27
CA PHE A 41 -12.48 0.73 -0.07
C PHE A 41 -12.81 2.04 0.63
N PHE A 42 -12.79 2.03 1.96
CA PHE A 42 -12.73 3.25 2.76
C PHE A 42 -11.36 3.35 3.42
N THR A 43 -10.75 4.53 3.33
CA THR A 43 -9.45 4.82 3.95
C THR A 43 -9.65 5.84 5.05
N TYR A 44 -9.25 5.50 6.28
CA TYR A 44 -9.16 6.43 7.40
C TYR A 44 -7.73 6.87 7.59
N LYS A 45 -7.47 8.18 7.49
CA LYS A 45 -6.16 8.78 7.74
C LYS A 45 -6.05 9.17 9.21
N HIS A 46 -5.06 8.65 9.94
CA HIS A 46 -4.99 8.87 11.39
C HIS A 46 -4.55 10.28 11.76
N ASN A 47 -3.64 10.89 11.00
CA ASN A 47 -3.17 12.25 11.28
C ASN A 47 -4.23 13.32 11.00
N SER A 48 -4.86 13.30 9.83
CA SER A 48 -5.89 14.29 9.47
C SER A 48 -7.27 13.93 10.01
N ARG A 49 -7.49 12.68 10.43
CA ARG A 49 -8.79 12.10 10.84
C ARG A 49 -9.83 12.14 9.73
N GLU A 50 -9.38 12.21 8.48
CA GLU A 50 -10.25 12.20 7.31
C GLU A 50 -10.58 10.77 6.88
N THR A 51 -11.72 10.64 6.22
CA THR A 51 -12.14 9.40 5.60
C THR A 51 -12.40 9.66 4.13
N SER A 52 -11.83 8.84 3.26
CA SER A 52 -12.11 8.84 1.83
C SER A 52 -12.67 7.50 1.38
N GLU A 53 -13.50 7.56 0.34
CA GLU A 53 -14.03 6.39 -0.36
C GLU A 53 -13.35 6.25 -1.71
N CYS A 54 -12.94 5.03 -2.03
CA CYS A 54 -12.41 4.67 -3.33
C CYS A 54 -13.23 3.56 -3.96
N PHE A 55 -14.00 3.91 -4.98
CA PHE A 55 -14.65 2.98 -5.88
C PHE A 55 -13.93 2.91 -7.23
N LEU A 56 -13.66 1.69 -7.68
CA LEU A 56 -13.07 1.40 -8.99
C LEU A 56 -13.69 0.15 -9.61
N LYS A 57 -13.92 0.19 -10.93
CA LYS A 57 -14.29 -0.98 -11.73
C LYS A 57 -13.25 -1.20 -12.83
N LEU A 58 -12.59 -2.36 -12.80
CA LEU A 58 -11.59 -2.77 -13.79
C LEU A 58 -12.15 -3.86 -14.68
N THR A 59 -11.85 -3.78 -15.99
CA THR A 59 -12.08 -4.87 -16.93
C THR A 59 -10.89 -5.83 -16.92
N GLY A 60 -11.18 -7.12 -17.10
CA GLY A 60 -10.24 -8.22 -16.96
C GLY A 60 -10.45 -8.99 -15.64
N THR A 61 -10.31 -10.30 -15.72
CA THR A 61 -10.26 -11.16 -14.52
C THR A 61 -8.88 -11.07 -13.88
N PRO A 62 -8.75 -11.39 -12.58
CA PRO A 62 -7.46 -11.62 -11.93
C PRO A 62 -6.75 -12.81 -12.60
N SER A 63 -6.14 -12.56 -13.75
CA SER A 63 -5.28 -13.52 -14.42
C SER A 63 -3.86 -13.34 -13.88
N THR A 64 -3.12 -14.44 -13.81
CA THR A 64 -1.85 -14.66 -13.10
C THR A 64 -0.68 -13.70 -13.41
N ARG A 65 -0.88 -12.62 -14.17
CA ARG A 65 0.12 -11.59 -14.48
C ARG A 65 -0.51 -10.20 -14.56
N SER A 66 -0.52 -9.54 -13.40
CA SER A 66 -0.43 -8.10 -13.14
C SER A 66 -0.96 -7.13 -14.21
N LEU A 67 -2.20 -6.68 -14.01
CA LEU A 67 -2.66 -5.39 -14.49
C LEU A 67 -2.24 -4.32 -13.48
N PHE A 68 -1.13 -3.61 -13.73
CA PHE A 68 -0.86 -2.35 -13.03
C PHE A 68 -1.85 -1.31 -13.56
N VAL A 69 -3.05 -1.26 -12.98
CA VAL A 69 -3.99 -0.19 -13.30
C VAL A 69 -3.91 0.81 -12.17
N ASP A 70 -3.13 1.87 -12.38
CA ASP A 70 -3.26 3.09 -11.60
C ASP A 70 -4.55 3.78 -12.09
N GLN A 71 -5.54 3.86 -11.23
CA GLN A 71 -6.81 4.51 -11.55
C GLN A 71 -7.23 5.44 -10.45
N THR A 72 -7.69 6.62 -10.85
CA THR A 72 -8.30 7.59 -9.97
C THR A 72 -9.58 7.02 -9.38
N CYS A 73 -9.67 7.08 -8.05
CA CYS A 73 -10.82 6.66 -7.29
C CYS A 73 -12.05 7.54 -7.63
N GLN A 74 -13.25 6.98 -7.49
CA GLN A 74 -14.50 7.73 -7.47
C GLN A 74 -15.18 7.58 -6.10
N PRO A 75 -15.85 8.62 -5.57
CA PRO A 75 -15.92 9.98 -6.09
C PRO A 75 -14.65 10.81 -5.79
N ASP A 76 -13.72 10.29 -4.98
CA ASP A 76 -12.54 11.04 -4.55
C ASP A 76 -11.42 10.98 -5.59
N ALA A 77 -11.32 12.03 -6.41
CA ALA A 77 -10.28 12.14 -7.42
C ALA A 77 -8.87 12.40 -6.86
N GLN A 78 -8.74 12.61 -5.54
CA GLN A 78 -7.44 12.84 -4.89
C GLN A 78 -6.70 11.54 -4.62
N HIS A 79 -7.41 10.41 -4.58
CA HIS A 79 -6.80 9.09 -4.43
C HIS A 79 -6.67 8.36 -5.75
N THR A 80 -5.58 7.60 -5.88
CA THR A 80 -5.49 6.54 -6.87
C THR A 80 -5.32 5.19 -6.18
N LEU A 81 -5.82 4.16 -6.87
CA LEU A 81 -5.65 2.77 -6.47
C LEU A 81 -4.86 2.05 -7.56
N THR A 82 -3.78 1.40 -7.15
CA THR A 82 -3.08 0.39 -7.95
C THR A 82 -3.34 -0.99 -7.34
N VAL A 83 -3.69 -1.96 -8.18
CA VAL A 83 -3.97 -3.34 -7.77
C VAL A 83 -3.00 -4.29 -8.47
N SER A 84 -2.47 -5.29 -7.76
CA SER A 84 -1.68 -6.38 -8.35
C SER A 84 -2.08 -7.71 -7.75
N TRP A 85 -2.43 -8.67 -8.61
CA TRP A 85 -2.76 -10.04 -8.21
C TRP A 85 -1.60 -10.99 -8.48
N ALA A 86 -1.31 -11.84 -7.51
CA ALA A 86 -0.34 -12.92 -7.64
C ALA A 86 -1.01 -14.23 -8.06
N PRO A 87 -0.25 -15.21 -8.60
CA PRO A 87 -0.80 -16.49 -9.05
C PRO A 87 -1.48 -17.33 -7.95
N ASP A 88 -1.12 -17.10 -6.69
CA ASP A 88 -1.73 -17.72 -5.52
C ASP A 88 -3.01 -16.99 -5.05
N GLN A 89 -3.54 -16.08 -5.87
CA GLN A 89 -4.72 -15.27 -5.56
C GLN A 89 -4.54 -14.33 -4.36
N SER A 90 -3.31 -14.08 -3.91
CA SER A 90 -3.03 -12.92 -3.06
C SER A 90 -3.10 -11.62 -3.87
N VAL A 91 -3.45 -10.52 -3.21
CA VAL A 91 -3.53 -9.19 -3.84
C VAL A 91 -2.71 -8.18 -3.06
N ILE A 92 -2.02 -7.29 -3.76
CA ILE A 92 -1.40 -6.10 -3.20
C ILE A 92 -2.17 -4.88 -3.73
N LEU A 93 -2.61 -4.03 -2.82
CA LEU A 93 -3.20 -2.73 -3.11
C LEU A 93 -2.18 -1.65 -2.74
N CYS A 94 -2.03 -0.65 -3.60
CA CYS A 94 -1.37 0.60 -3.27
C CYS A 94 -2.39 1.72 -3.40
N ILE A 95 -2.63 2.43 -2.31
CA ILE A 95 -3.49 3.63 -2.30
C ILE A 95 -2.56 4.83 -2.19
N ALA A 96 -2.65 5.73 -3.16
CA ALA A 96 -1.86 6.95 -3.21
C ALA A 96 -2.77 8.17 -3.04
N ASP A 97 -2.30 9.16 -2.29
CA ASP A 97 -2.87 10.51 -2.28
C ASP A 97 -2.01 11.43 -3.14
N ILE A 98 -2.62 11.94 -4.22
CA ILE A 98 -1.95 12.78 -5.21
C ILE A 98 -1.56 14.14 -4.60
N HIS A 99 -2.38 14.69 -3.71
CA HIS A 99 -2.15 16.02 -3.14
C HIS A 99 -1.10 15.99 -2.03
N GLU A 100 -1.14 14.98 -1.18
CA GLU A 100 -0.17 14.79 -0.11
C GLU A 100 1.12 14.11 -0.60
N ASN A 101 1.12 13.63 -1.85
CA ASN A 101 2.23 12.89 -2.46
C ASN A 101 2.69 11.73 -1.56
N SER A 102 1.73 10.93 -1.12
CA SER A 102 1.93 9.86 -0.13
C SER A 102 1.24 8.57 -0.57
N ASN A 103 1.70 7.43 -0.07
CA ASN A 103 1.16 6.13 -0.42
C ASN A 103 1.28 5.09 0.70
N ALA A 104 0.30 4.19 0.73
CA ALA A 104 0.26 3.02 1.62
C ALA A 104 0.05 1.73 0.82
N PHE A 105 0.66 0.64 1.28
CA PHE A 105 0.60 -0.67 0.64
C PHE A 105 -0.08 -1.69 1.54
N TYR A 106 -1.04 -2.43 0.99
CA TYR A 106 -1.82 -3.43 1.71
C TYR A 106 -1.75 -4.75 0.95
N GLY A 107 -1.10 -5.75 1.52
CA GLY A 107 -1.11 -7.12 1.00
C GLY A 107 -2.23 -7.94 1.64
N PHE A 108 -2.94 -8.77 0.88
CA PHE A 108 -3.95 -9.69 1.39
C PHE A 108 -3.74 -11.08 0.82
N GLU A 109 -3.75 -12.08 1.69
CA GLU A 109 -3.71 -13.49 1.30
C GLU A 109 -5.07 -13.99 0.82
N MET A 110 -5.13 -15.12 0.08
CA MET A 110 -6.40 -15.59 -0.50
C MET A 110 -7.51 -15.79 0.54
N TRP A 111 -7.17 -16.18 1.77
CA TRP A 111 -8.17 -16.42 2.82
C TRP A 111 -8.69 -15.13 3.45
N GLU A 112 -7.96 -14.02 3.30
CA GLU A 112 -8.43 -12.66 3.62
C GLU A 112 -9.41 -12.14 2.57
N ILE A 113 -9.54 -12.82 1.43
CA ILE A 113 -10.42 -12.46 0.32
C ILE A 113 -11.52 -13.53 0.22
N GLY A 114 -12.75 -13.17 0.58
CA GLY A 114 -13.91 -14.07 0.52
C GLY A 114 -14.96 -13.54 -0.45
N GLU A 115 -16.07 -14.27 -0.60
CA GLU A 115 -17.25 -13.91 -1.40
C GLU A 115 -17.60 -12.41 -1.30
N ASN A 116 -17.06 -11.61 -2.22
CA ASN A 116 -17.21 -10.15 -2.29
C ASN A 116 -16.76 -9.38 -1.04
N ARG A 117 -15.77 -9.87 -0.29
CA ARG A 117 -15.24 -9.20 0.90
C ARG A 117 -13.73 -9.28 0.99
N ILE A 118 -13.13 -8.31 1.66
CA ILE A 118 -11.73 -8.35 2.09
C ILE A 118 -11.68 -8.30 3.63
N ALA A 119 -10.60 -8.80 4.21
CA ALA A 119 -10.39 -8.75 5.66
C ALA A 119 -10.56 -7.30 6.16
N PRO A 120 -11.38 -7.09 7.21
CA PRO A 120 -11.70 -5.74 7.66
C PRO A 120 -10.53 -5.11 8.42
N ASN A 121 -10.49 -3.78 8.42
CA ASN A 121 -9.67 -2.96 9.33
C ASN A 121 -8.16 -3.21 9.26
N LYS A 122 -7.60 -3.25 8.05
CA LYS A 122 -6.15 -3.40 7.86
C LYS A 122 -5.46 -2.04 7.94
N THR A 123 -4.47 -1.92 8.82
CA THR A 123 -3.79 -0.66 9.09
C THR A 123 -2.34 -0.76 8.68
N GLU A 124 -1.84 0.22 7.93
CA GLU A 124 -0.49 0.23 7.37
C GLU A 124 0.15 1.62 7.47
N TYR A 125 1.48 1.62 7.44
CA TYR A 125 2.27 2.85 7.38
C TYR A 125 2.17 3.53 6.02
N VAL A 126 2.20 4.86 6.06
CA VAL A 126 2.15 5.72 4.89
C VAL A 126 3.50 6.37 4.70
N TRP A 127 3.97 6.37 3.47
CA TRP A 127 5.27 6.90 3.09
C TRP A 127 5.06 8.05 2.11
N ARG A 128 6.04 8.97 2.00
CA ARG A 128 6.05 9.88 0.86
C ARG A 128 6.35 9.11 -0.40
N ALA A 129 5.76 9.51 -1.52
CA ALA A 129 6.04 8.90 -2.80
C ALA A 129 7.55 9.01 -3.12
N GLY A 130 8.16 7.88 -3.46
CA GLY A 130 9.61 7.77 -3.69
C GLY A 130 10.46 7.53 -2.43
N GLU A 131 9.88 7.65 -1.23
CA GLU A 131 10.51 7.33 0.06
C GLU A 131 10.00 5.98 0.60
N VAL A 132 9.49 5.10 -0.26
CA VAL A 132 9.06 3.76 0.17
C VAL A 132 10.31 2.99 0.60
N PRO A 133 10.39 2.48 1.84
CA PRO A 133 11.52 1.64 2.24
C PRO A 133 11.60 0.47 1.28
N PRO A 134 12.82 0.02 0.88
CA PRO A 134 12.96 -1.10 -0.03
C PRO A 134 12.14 -2.27 0.52
N LEU A 135 11.12 -2.68 -0.23
CA LEU A 135 10.33 -3.87 0.07
C LEU A 135 11.34 -4.99 0.28
N SER A 136 11.49 -5.46 1.51
CA SER A 136 12.35 -6.60 1.77
C SER A 136 11.86 -7.71 0.85
N THR A 137 12.75 -8.26 0.02
CA THR A 137 12.44 -9.37 -0.91
C THR A 137 12.05 -10.64 -0.17
N THR A 138 12.13 -10.63 1.15
CA THR A 138 11.39 -11.52 2.04
C THR A 138 9.99 -10.94 2.25
N LEU A 139 8.96 -11.68 1.81
CA LEU A 139 7.52 -11.49 2.12
C LEU A 139 7.18 -11.41 3.63
N THR A 140 8.16 -11.20 4.51
CA THR A 140 7.91 -10.75 5.88
C THR A 140 7.62 -9.26 5.84
N ARG A 141 6.33 -8.95 5.73
CA ARG A 141 5.63 -7.87 6.45
C ARG A 141 6.59 -6.93 7.21
N PRO A 142 6.65 -5.62 6.88
CA PRO A 142 7.30 -4.64 7.74
C PRO A 142 6.78 -4.83 9.16
N ALA A 143 7.69 -5.14 10.08
CA ALA A 143 7.33 -5.51 11.43
C ALA A 143 6.56 -4.34 12.08
N ILE A 144 5.30 -4.64 12.41
CA ILE A 144 4.41 -3.87 13.29
C ILE A 144 3.69 -2.69 12.61
N ALA A 145 2.71 -3.03 11.76
CA ALA A 145 1.39 -2.44 11.86
C ALA A 145 0.38 -3.57 12.12
N SER A 146 0.30 -4.01 13.37
CA SER A 146 -0.87 -4.69 13.93
C SER A 146 -0.94 -4.40 15.41
N GLN A 147 -1.90 -3.57 15.78
CA GLN A 147 -2.93 -3.89 16.75
C GLN A 147 -4.06 -2.87 16.60
#